data_AF-A0A2E5TPQ2-F1
#
_entry.id   AF-A0A2E5TPQ2-F1
#
_cell.length_a   1.000
_cell.length_b   1.000
_cell.length_c   1.000
_cell.angle_alpha   90.00
_cell.angle_beta   90.00
_cell.angle_gamma   90.00
#
_symmetry.space_group_name_H-M   'P 1'
#
loop_
_entity.id
_entity.type
_entity.pdbx_description
1 polymer ?
#
loop_
_entity_poly.entity_id
_entity_poly.type
_entity_poly.pdbx_seq_one_letter_code
_entity_poly.pdbx_strand_id
1 'polypeptide(L)'
;MNVAFCILSIVICLTSHGFANDVTDVTWEIMSNMNYETGTMPASLRLLDNQLVEVAGFIVPLDDFSFDYVKEFLLVPDPMSCIHVPPPPPNQMIHVKMKRKIPLNMDYRGVAIKGILTFTEPEKGLFSYELAGISAEEADIEFDDPFIEFDEYQLDDTDLEGTFLEDTFSEL
;
A
#
# COMPACT_ATOMS: atom_id res chain seq x y z
N MET A 1 57.29 -19.49 50.48
CA MET A 1 56.12 -20.31 50.12
C MET A 1 54.94 -19.35 49.92
N ASN A 2 54.30 -19.46 48.75
CA ASN A 2 53.06 -18.82 48.30
C ASN A 2 53.10 -17.36 47.81
N VAL A 3 53.12 -17.28 46.48
CA VAL A 3 52.85 -16.14 45.62
C VAL A 3 51.33 -16.01 45.47
N ALA A 4 50.76 -14.82 45.64
CA ALA A 4 49.36 -14.53 45.35
C ALA A 4 49.30 -13.61 44.12
N PHE A 5 49.07 -14.18 42.94
CA PHE A 5 48.72 -13.46 41.72
C PHE A 5 47.22 -13.18 41.74
N CYS A 6 46.83 -11.91 41.92
CA CYS A 6 45.48 -11.45 41.62
C CYS A 6 45.32 -11.34 40.10
N ILE A 7 44.64 -12.31 39.50
CA ILE A 7 44.27 -12.27 38.08
C ILE A 7 43.04 -11.36 37.95
N LEU A 8 43.24 -10.17 37.39
CA LEU A 8 42.18 -9.23 37.07
C LEU A 8 41.47 -9.74 35.80
N SER A 9 40.41 -10.51 35.97
CA SER A 9 39.56 -10.94 34.86
C SER A 9 38.73 -9.74 34.37
N ILE A 10 39.23 -9.04 33.36
CA ILE A 10 38.45 -8.07 32.58
C ILE A 10 37.47 -8.88 31.74
N VAL A 11 36.22 -8.96 32.19
CA VAL A 11 35.10 -9.45 31.39
C VAL A 11 34.77 -8.36 30.37
N ILE A 12 35.33 -8.47 29.16
CA ILE A 12 34.89 -7.66 28.02
C ILE A 12 33.51 -8.20 27.65
N CYS A 13 32.46 -7.56 28.17
CA CYS A 13 31.10 -7.76 27.71
C CYS A 13 31.01 -7.16 26.30
N LEU A 14 31.33 -7.96 25.28
CA LEU A 14 31.01 -7.67 23.88
C LEU A 14 29.48 -7.67 23.78
N THR A 15 28.88 -6.53 24.07
CA THR A 15 27.48 -6.26 23.71
C THR A 15 27.42 -6.24 22.20
N SER A 16 27.04 -7.38 21.62
CA SER A 16 26.55 -7.45 20.25
C SER A 16 25.34 -6.51 20.17
N HIS A 17 25.56 -5.27 19.74
CA HIS A 17 24.48 -4.44 19.24
C HIS A 17 24.03 -5.14 17.96
N GLY A 18 22.96 -5.93 18.07
CA GLY A 18 22.26 -6.41 16.89
C GLY A 18 21.87 -5.18 16.09
N PHE A 19 22.38 -5.09 14.86
CA PHE A 19 21.82 -4.16 13.88
C PHE A 19 20.34 -4.55 13.74
N ALA A 20 19.45 -3.73 14.30
CA ALA A 20 18.06 -3.76 13.89
C ALA A 20 18.07 -3.46 12.39
N ASN A 21 17.57 -4.38 11.56
CA ASN A 21 17.28 -4.07 10.18
C ASN A 21 16.15 -3.04 10.21
N ASP A 22 16.53 -1.77 10.15
CA ASP A 22 15.56 -0.68 10.07
C ASP A 22 14.80 -0.84 8.76
N VAL A 23 13.48 -0.95 8.83
CA VAL A 23 12.66 -1.10 7.64
C VAL A 23 12.57 0.28 7.00
N THR A 24 12.83 0.37 5.69
CA THR A 24 12.75 1.66 5.01
C THR A 24 11.32 1.95 4.60
N ASP A 25 10.75 3.03 5.10
CA ASP A 25 9.45 3.54 4.63
C ASP A 25 9.64 4.14 3.23
N VAL A 26 8.86 3.67 2.27
CA VAL A 26 8.92 4.12 0.88
C VAL A 26 7.61 4.83 0.53
N THR A 27 7.75 6.06 0.05
CA THR A 27 6.61 6.89 -0.35
C THR A 27 6.36 6.82 -1.86
N TRP A 28 5.11 7.02 -2.26
CA TRP A 28 4.70 7.09 -3.67
C TRP A 28 5.39 8.23 -4.44
N GLU A 29 5.74 9.32 -3.75
CA GLU A 29 6.52 10.42 -4.32
C GLU A 29 7.92 9.94 -4.73
N ILE A 30 8.61 9.16 -3.90
CA ILE A 30 9.92 8.64 -4.26
C ILE A 30 9.79 7.71 -5.46
N MET A 31 8.77 6.84 -5.48
CA MET A 31 8.52 5.88 -6.57
C MET A 31 8.16 6.56 -7.90
N SER A 32 7.47 7.70 -7.87
CA SER A 32 7.09 8.45 -9.08
C SER A 32 8.31 9.01 -9.83
N ASN A 33 9.47 9.11 -9.18
CA ASN A 33 10.71 9.59 -9.79
C ASN A 33 11.39 8.59 -10.75
N MET A 34 10.91 7.36 -10.85
CA MET A 34 11.33 6.45 -11.92
C MET A 34 10.65 6.85 -13.23
N ASN A 35 11.42 7.11 -14.28
CA ASN A 35 10.88 7.17 -15.63
C ASN A 35 10.55 5.74 -16.08
N TYR A 36 9.26 5.39 -16.12
CA TYR A 36 8.80 4.04 -16.42
C TYR A 36 8.97 3.62 -17.90
N GLU A 37 9.29 4.55 -18.81
CA GLU A 37 9.56 4.24 -20.22
C GLU A 37 11.02 3.83 -20.44
N THR A 38 11.95 4.49 -19.73
CA THR A 38 13.40 4.31 -19.91
C THR A 38 14.06 3.53 -18.77
N GLY A 39 13.38 3.39 -17.63
CA GLY A 39 13.92 2.81 -16.40
C GLY A 39 14.90 3.72 -15.65
N THR A 40 15.08 4.97 -16.10
CA THR A 40 15.99 5.92 -15.44
C THR A 40 15.40 6.40 -14.12
N MET A 41 16.21 6.48 -13.06
CA MET A 41 15.77 6.89 -11.73
C MET A 41 16.91 7.50 -10.88
N PRO A 42 16.59 8.29 -9.84
CA PRO A 42 17.58 8.75 -8.87
C PRO A 42 18.28 7.61 -8.14
N ALA A 43 19.52 7.84 -7.70
CA ALA A 43 20.29 6.85 -6.97
C ALA A 43 19.61 6.42 -5.65
N SER A 44 18.92 7.33 -4.98
CA SER A 44 18.15 7.05 -3.75
C SER A 44 17.06 6.01 -3.97
N LEU A 45 16.28 6.14 -5.06
CA LEU A 45 15.26 5.15 -5.42
C LEU A 45 15.89 3.81 -5.80
N ARG A 46 16.97 3.82 -6.60
CA ARG A 46 17.65 2.60 -7.00
C ARG A 46 18.22 1.79 -5.83
N LEU A 47 18.59 2.44 -4.73
CA LEU A 47 19.08 1.76 -3.53
C LEU A 47 18.01 0.92 -2.83
N LEU A 48 16.73 1.12 -3.14
CA LEU A 48 15.61 0.35 -2.58
C LEU A 48 15.42 -1.01 -3.26
N ASP A 49 16.12 -1.27 -4.37
CA ASP A 49 16.05 -2.57 -5.05
C ASP A 49 16.60 -3.69 -4.15
N ASN A 50 15.82 -4.77 -4.06
CA ASN A 50 16.05 -5.90 -3.18
C ASN A 50 16.14 -5.55 -1.68
N GLN A 51 15.62 -4.40 -1.25
CA GLN A 51 15.59 -4.01 0.16
C GLN A 51 14.29 -4.40 0.85
N LEU A 52 14.38 -4.55 2.18
CA LEU A 52 13.21 -4.66 3.04
C LEU A 52 12.60 -3.28 3.24
N VAL A 53 11.39 -3.11 2.74
CA VAL A 53 10.66 -1.84 2.77
C VAL A 53 9.27 -1.99 3.37
N GLU A 54 8.69 -0.87 3.74
CA GLU A 54 7.27 -0.73 4.06
C GLU A 54 6.64 0.30 3.12
N VAL A 55 5.49 -0.03 2.53
CA VAL A 55 4.75 0.85 1.64
C VAL A 55 3.30 0.89 2.07
N ALA A 56 2.79 2.09 2.36
CA ALA A 56 1.37 2.32 2.62
C ALA A 56 0.62 2.59 1.32
N GLY A 57 -0.55 1.99 1.12
CA GLY A 57 -1.42 2.25 -0.03
C GLY A 57 -2.74 1.50 0.06
N PHE A 58 -3.44 1.38 -1.06
CA PHE A 58 -4.76 0.75 -1.17
C PHE A 58 -4.68 -0.51 -2.03
N ILE A 59 -5.48 -1.52 -1.66
CA ILE A 59 -5.50 -2.82 -2.34
C ILE A 59 -6.46 -2.76 -3.53
N VAL A 60 -5.99 -3.23 -4.67
CA VAL A 60 -6.81 -3.52 -5.85
C VAL A 60 -6.69 -5.02 -6.15
N PRO A 61 -7.71 -5.82 -5.83
CA PRO A 61 -7.69 -7.27 -6.07
C PRO A 61 -7.51 -7.60 -7.55
N LEU A 62 -6.71 -8.63 -7.84
CA LEU A 62 -6.52 -9.16 -9.20
C LEU A 62 -7.38 -10.40 -9.48
N ASP A 63 -8.01 -10.96 -8.45
CA ASP A 63 -8.85 -12.15 -8.53
C ASP A 63 -10.27 -11.81 -8.04
N ASP A 64 -11.25 -11.99 -8.92
CA ASP A 64 -12.66 -11.68 -8.66
C ASP A 64 -13.37 -12.73 -7.79
N PHE A 65 -12.71 -13.84 -7.45
CA PHE A 65 -13.38 -15.01 -6.82
C PHE A 65 -13.26 -15.08 -5.29
N SER A 66 -12.49 -14.18 -4.64
CA SER A 66 -12.26 -14.23 -3.18
C SER A 66 -12.67 -12.92 -2.50
N PHE A 67 -13.79 -12.95 -1.76
CA PHE A 67 -14.31 -11.77 -1.05
C PHE A 67 -13.73 -11.57 0.36
N ASP A 68 -13.19 -12.63 0.98
CA ASP A 68 -12.75 -12.56 2.39
C ASP A 68 -11.25 -12.29 2.54
N TYR A 69 -10.44 -12.76 1.59
CA TYR A 69 -8.99 -12.73 1.68
C TYR A 69 -8.32 -12.58 0.32
N VAL A 70 -7.19 -11.89 0.30
CA VAL A 70 -6.34 -11.71 -0.89
C VAL A 70 -4.92 -12.19 -0.64
N LYS A 71 -4.24 -12.61 -1.70
CA LYS A 71 -2.83 -13.03 -1.68
C LYS A 71 -2.00 -12.33 -2.75
N GLU A 72 -2.63 -11.91 -3.83
CA GLU A 72 -2.01 -11.26 -4.97
C GLU A 72 -2.92 -10.11 -5.41
N PHE A 73 -2.36 -8.90 -5.46
CA PHE A 73 -3.10 -7.66 -5.69
C PHE A 73 -2.16 -6.59 -6.21
N LEU A 74 -2.73 -5.50 -6.72
CA LEU A 74 -1.99 -4.26 -6.92
C LEU A 74 -2.13 -3.39 -5.68
N LEU A 75 -1.01 -2.84 -5.21
CA LEU A 75 -1.01 -1.74 -4.25
C LEU A 75 -0.90 -0.43 -5.03
N VAL A 76 -1.75 0.55 -4.70
CA VAL A 76 -1.84 1.84 -5.37
C VAL A 76 -1.86 3.00 -4.36
N PRO A 77 -1.49 4.23 -4.77
CA PRO A 77 -1.46 5.39 -3.86
C PRO A 77 -2.84 5.86 -3.39
N ASP A 78 -3.89 5.61 -4.17
CA ASP A 78 -5.23 6.13 -3.94
C ASP A 78 -6.29 5.07 -4.35
N PRO A 79 -7.40 4.93 -3.61
CA PRO A 79 -8.44 3.94 -3.91
C PRO A 79 -9.18 4.23 -5.24
N MET A 80 -9.19 5.46 -5.73
CA MET A 80 -9.86 5.84 -6.98
C MET A 80 -9.05 5.50 -8.24
N SER A 81 -7.78 5.15 -8.07
CA SER A 81 -6.77 4.98 -9.12
C SER A 81 -7.14 3.92 -10.17
N CYS A 82 -8.05 2.98 -9.89
CA CYS A 82 -8.43 1.93 -10.84
C CYS A 82 -9.90 1.96 -11.29
N ILE A 83 -10.69 2.93 -10.83
CA ILE A 83 -12.13 3.01 -11.13
C ILE A 83 -12.38 3.83 -12.40
N HIS A 84 -11.44 4.70 -12.78
CA HIS A 84 -11.53 5.56 -13.96
C HIS A 84 -10.38 5.31 -14.92
N VAL A 85 -10.64 5.48 -16.22
CA VAL A 85 -9.62 5.42 -17.27
C VAL A 85 -9.00 6.79 -17.50
N PRO A 86 -7.71 6.88 -17.83
CA PRO A 86 -6.74 5.77 -17.96
C PRO A 86 -6.28 5.22 -16.60
N PRO A 87 -5.85 3.94 -16.53
CA PRO A 87 -5.26 3.37 -15.32
C PRO A 87 -3.99 4.14 -14.90
N PRO A 88 -3.49 3.93 -13.66
CA PRO A 88 -2.34 4.65 -13.15
C PRO A 88 -1.09 4.37 -13.99
N PRO A 89 -0.11 5.28 -13.98
CA PRO A 89 1.19 5.01 -14.57
C PRO A 89 1.86 3.77 -13.93
N PRO A 90 2.68 3.00 -14.68
CA PRO A 90 3.33 1.80 -14.14
C PRO A 90 4.19 2.02 -12.88
N ASN A 91 4.78 3.21 -12.73
CA ASN A 91 5.55 3.60 -11.54
C ASN A 91 4.69 4.10 -10.35
N GLN A 92 3.37 3.94 -10.44
CA GLN A 92 2.40 4.21 -9.37
C GLN A 92 1.60 2.95 -9.01
N MET A 93 2.09 1.78 -9.39
CA MET A 93 1.50 0.48 -9.04
C MET A 93 2.58 -0.47 -8.58
N ILE A 94 2.29 -1.25 -7.55
CA ILE A 94 3.14 -2.34 -7.07
C ILE A 94 2.38 -3.64 -7.19
N HIS A 95 2.93 -4.63 -7.89
CA HIS A 95 2.39 -5.98 -7.85
C HIS A 95 2.84 -6.70 -6.58
N VAL A 96 1.91 -6.91 -5.66
CA VAL A 96 2.21 -7.52 -4.37
C VAL A 96 1.85 -9.00 -4.41
N LYS A 97 2.79 -9.85 -3.98
CA LYS A 97 2.57 -11.29 -3.73
C LYS A 97 2.86 -11.59 -2.27
N MET A 98 1.81 -11.80 -1.49
CA MET A 98 1.93 -12.08 -0.06
C MET A 98 2.33 -13.53 0.21
N LYS A 99 3.23 -13.75 1.19
CA LYS A 99 3.56 -15.09 1.71
C LYS A 99 2.36 -15.79 2.35
N ARG A 100 1.42 -15.03 2.92
CA ARG A 100 0.19 -15.52 3.56
C ARG A 100 -1.00 -14.68 3.09
N LYS A 101 -2.20 -15.26 3.14
CA LYS A 101 -3.43 -14.53 2.83
C LYS A 101 -3.66 -13.42 3.87
N ILE A 102 -4.16 -12.27 3.43
CA ILE A 102 -4.55 -11.14 4.28
C ILE A 102 -6.05 -10.85 4.09
N PRO A 103 -6.76 -10.34 5.12
CA PRO A 103 -8.19 -10.06 5.01
C PRO A 103 -8.44 -8.82 4.14
N LEU A 104 -9.53 -8.83 3.36
CA LEU A 104 -9.85 -7.78 2.37
C LEU A 104 -10.52 -6.53 2.99
N ASN A 105 -10.94 -6.59 4.25
CA ASN A 105 -11.57 -5.44 4.92
C ASN A 105 -10.59 -4.27 5.20
N MET A 106 -9.32 -4.39 4.80
CA MET A 106 -8.29 -3.36 4.92
C MET A 106 -8.33 -2.36 3.75
N ASP A 107 -9.04 -2.67 2.67
CA ASP A 107 -9.00 -1.93 1.41
C ASP A 107 -9.45 -0.45 1.54
N TYR A 108 -10.38 -0.13 2.45
CA TYR A 108 -10.93 1.23 2.58
C TYR A 108 -10.13 2.18 3.48
N ARG A 109 -9.36 1.65 4.43
CA ARG A 109 -8.53 2.47 5.34
C ARG A 109 -7.10 2.63 4.82
N GLY A 110 -6.68 1.69 3.98
CA GLY A 110 -5.31 1.57 3.52
C GLY A 110 -4.58 0.47 4.27
N VAL A 111 -3.48 0.04 3.69
CA VAL A 111 -2.64 -1.04 4.20
C VAL A 111 -1.18 -0.66 4.08
N ALA A 112 -0.41 -0.89 5.15
CA ALA A 112 1.04 -0.86 5.14
C ALA A 112 1.56 -2.27 4.86
N ILE A 113 2.19 -2.46 3.70
CA ILE A 113 2.78 -3.74 3.29
C ILE A 113 4.28 -3.71 3.54
N LYS A 114 4.75 -4.64 4.36
CA LYS A 114 6.17 -4.91 4.57
C LYS A 114 6.64 -6.01 3.64
N GLY A 115 7.71 -5.80 2.88
CA GLY A 115 8.24 -6.84 2.00
C GLY A 115 9.54 -6.49 1.31
N ILE A 116 9.98 -7.37 0.42
CA ILE A 116 11.16 -7.13 -0.42
C ILE A 116 10.72 -6.50 -1.72
N LEU A 117 11.18 -5.27 -2.00
CA LEU A 117 10.88 -4.53 -3.22
C LEU A 117 11.83 -4.95 -4.35
N THR A 118 11.29 -5.12 -5.55
CA THR A 118 12.06 -5.37 -6.77
C THR A 118 11.51 -4.54 -7.92
N PHE A 119 12.38 -4.18 -8.85
CA PHE A 119 12.03 -3.36 -10.00
C PHE A 119 11.81 -4.21 -11.24
N THR A 120 10.78 -3.88 -12.02
CA THR A 120 10.48 -4.52 -13.30
C THR A 120 11.09 -3.71 -14.44
N GLU A 121 11.56 -4.40 -15.48
CA GLU A 121 12.01 -3.71 -16.70
C GLU A 121 10.83 -3.01 -17.40
N PRO A 122 11.00 -1.76 -17.87
CA PRO A 122 9.99 -0.99 -18.63
C PRO A 122 9.26 -1.77 -19.72
N GLU A 123 10.00 -2.62 -20.43
CA GLU A 123 9.53 -3.36 -21.60
C GLU A 123 8.60 -4.53 -21.23
N LYS A 124 8.56 -4.93 -19.96
CA LYS A 124 7.99 -6.20 -19.51
C LYS A 124 6.66 -6.08 -18.76
N GLY A 125 6.28 -4.89 -18.31
CA GLY A 125 5.31 -4.77 -17.21
C GLY A 125 4.20 -3.74 -17.40
N LEU A 126 3.03 -4.07 -16.88
CA LEU A 126 1.97 -3.10 -16.56
C LEU A 126 2.34 -2.24 -15.34
N PHE A 127 3.28 -2.71 -14.53
CA PHE A 127 3.77 -2.09 -13.29
C PHE A 127 5.31 -2.11 -13.29
N SER A 128 5.91 -1.08 -12.68
CA SER A 128 7.37 -0.94 -12.57
C SER A 128 7.94 -1.59 -11.30
N TYR A 129 7.08 -2.04 -10.39
CA TYR A 129 7.47 -2.55 -9.09
C TYR A 129 6.76 -3.87 -8.76
N GLU A 130 7.49 -4.79 -8.14
CA GLU A 130 6.95 -5.97 -7.47
C GLU A 130 7.36 -5.97 -6.00
N LEU A 131 6.53 -6.56 -5.15
CA LEU A 131 6.83 -6.67 -3.73
C LEU A 131 6.48 -8.07 -3.21
N ALA A 132 7.52 -8.76 -2.72
CA ALA A 132 7.38 -10.04 -2.04
C ALA A 132 6.95 -9.80 -0.57
N GLY A 133 5.64 -9.81 -0.34
CA GLY A 133 5.03 -9.37 0.91
C GLY A 133 5.21 -10.34 2.08
N ILE A 134 5.55 -9.79 3.25
CA ILE A 134 5.86 -10.50 4.49
C ILE A 134 4.74 -10.30 5.51
N SER A 135 4.33 -9.05 5.72
CA SER A 135 3.22 -8.68 6.61
C SER A 135 2.41 -7.54 6.02
N ALA A 136 1.16 -7.43 6.46
CA ALA A 136 0.25 -6.36 6.14
C ALA A 136 -0.37 -5.88 7.45
N GLU A 137 -0.35 -4.57 7.66
CA GLU A 137 -0.97 -3.91 8.79
C GLU A 137 -1.91 -2.83 8.25
N GLU A 138 -2.98 -2.56 8.98
CA GLU A 138 -3.88 -1.48 8.62
C GLU A 138 -3.14 -0.14 8.72
N ALA A 139 -3.23 0.67 7.67
CA ALA A 139 -2.76 2.04 7.68
C ALA A 139 -3.97 2.97 7.74
N ASP A 140 -3.83 4.11 8.40
CA ASP A 140 -4.82 5.19 8.37
C ASP A 140 -4.29 6.25 7.40
N ILE A 141 -4.69 6.15 6.13
CA ILE A 141 -4.24 7.05 5.08
C ILE A 141 -5.29 8.16 4.93
N GLU A 142 -4.91 9.40 5.20
CA GLU A 142 -5.76 10.56 4.95
C GLU A 142 -6.02 10.68 3.44
N PHE A 143 -7.24 10.36 3.03
CA PHE A 143 -7.71 10.49 1.65
C PHE A 143 -8.89 11.47 1.61
N ASP A 144 -8.70 12.58 0.91
CA ASP A 144 -9.73 13.60 0.69
C ASP A 144 -10.58 13.18 -0.52
N ASP A 145 -11.76 12.62 -0.26
CA ASP A 145 -12.66 12.18 -1.32
C ASP A 145 -13.33 13.40 -1.96
N PRO A 146 -13.01 13.73 -3.23
CA PRO A 146 -13.54 14.92 -3.89
C PRO A 146 -15.05 14.83 -4.16
N PHE A 147 -15.68 13.68 -3.94
CA PHE A 147 -17.11 13.47 -4.12
C PHE A 147 -17.91 13.60 -2.82
N ILE A 148 -17.28 13.54 -1.64
CA ILE A 148 -17.98 13.66 -0.35
C ILE A 148 -18.49 15.09 -0.10
N GLU A 149 -17.88 16.12 -0.70
CA GLU A 149 -18.41 17.50 -0.60
C GLU A 149 -19.73 17.73 -1.37
N PHE A 150 -20.13 16.85 -2.31
CA PHE A 150 -21.33 17.05 -3.12
C PHE A 150 -22.63 16.58 -2.45
N ASP A 151 -22.56 15.64 -1.50
CA ASP A 151 -23.75 15.08 -0.84
C ASP A 151 -24.24 15.89 0.36
N GLU A 152 -23.50 16.94 0.77
CA GLU A 152 -23.94 17.88 1.82
C GLU A 152 -24.65 19.13 1.25
N TYR A 153 -25.01 19.14 -0.04
CA TYR A 153 -25.98 20.10 -0.56
C TYR A 153 -27.40 19.63 -0.25
N GLN A 154 -27.84 19.92 0.97
CA GLN A 154 -29.23 19.97 1.44
C GLN A 154 -30.23 19.10 0.64
N LEU A 155 -30.37 17.84 1.04
CA LEU A 155 -31.72 17.26 1.04
C LEU A 155 -32.52 18.05 2.08
N ASP A 156 -33.21 19.09 1.64
CA ASP A 156 -34.32 19.59 2.43
C ASP A 156 -35.40 18.50 2.41
N ASP A 157 -35.85 18.10 3.59
CA ASP A 157 -36.95 17.14 3.75
C ASP A 157 -38.31 17.76 3.36
N THR A 158 -38.34 18.93 2.71
CA THR A 158 -39.57 19.66 2.37
C THR A 158 -40.14 19.35 0.99
N ASP A 159 -39.41 18.62 0.12
CA ASP A 159 -39.89 18.25 -1.22
C ASP A 159 -40.47 16.83 -1.34
N LEU A 160 -40.55 16.04 -0.25
CA LEU A 160 -41.07 14.67 -0.28
C LEU A 160 -42.56 14.50 0.09
N GLU A 161 -43.30 15.59 0.32
CA GLU A 161 -44.76 15.54 0.42
C GLU A 161 -45.44 16.38 -0.66
N GLY A 162 -45.40 15.88 -1.89
CA GLY A 162 -46.31 16.39 -2.93
C GLY A 162 -45.85 16.09 -4.33
N THR A 163 -46.10 14.86 -4.81
CA THR A 163 -46.35 14.44 -6.21
C THR A 163 -45.86 13.01 -6.46
N PHE A 164 -46.45 12.01 -5.82
CA PHE A 164 -46.20 10.61 -6.22
C PHE A 164 -47.41 9.68 -6.15
N LEU A 165 -48.63 10.19 -5.98
CA LEU A 165 -49.82 9.33 -6.00
C LEU A 165 -50.96 10.02 -6.75
N GLU A 166 -50.92 10.03 -8.09
CA GLU A 166 -52.16 10.14 -8.89
C GLU A 166 -52.07 9.72 -10.37
N ASP A 167 -50.89 9.58 -10.99
CA ASP A 167 -50.82 9.35 -12.45
C ASP A 167 -50.62 7.90 -12.92
N THR A 168 -51.10 6.89 -12.19
CA THR A 168 -51.05 5.50 -12.72
C THR A 168 -52.17 4.58 -12.25
N PHE A 169 -53.43 5.03 -12.28
CA PHE A 169 -54.56 4.09 -12.31
C PHE A 169 -55.82 4.70 -12.93
N SER A 170 -55.80 4.98 -14.23
CA SER A 170 -57.05 5.17 -15.00
C SER A 170 -56.87 4.78 -16.47
N GLU A 171 -56.44 3.54 -16.69
CA GLU A 171 -56.86 2.76 -17.87
C GLU A 171 -57.07 1.32 -17.40
N LEU A 172 -58.26 1.04 -16.86
CA LEU A 172 -59.06 -0.20 -16.96
C LEU A 172 -60.37 -0.06 -16.16
#